data_AF-A0A1E4DNF5-F1
#
_entry.id   AF-A0A1E4DNF5-F1
#
_cell.length_a   1.000
_cell.length_b   1.000
_cell.length_c   1.000
_cell.angle_alpha   90.00
_cell.angle_beta   90.00
_cell.angle_gamma   90.00
#
_symmetry.space_group_name_H-M   'P 1'
#
loop_
_entity.id
_entity.type
_entity.pdbx_description
1 polymer ?
#
loop_
_entity_poly.entity_id
_entity_poly.type
_entity_poly.pdbx_seq_one_letter_code
_entity_poly.pdbx_strand_id
1 'polypeptide(L)'
;MKVGMGLCVIAGILSAAPLVRAEAVPLKPGEYQVTAVTESSSGEAGKPDTHTRCVKEEHLANPDAVFNYYALNGFKPNPANKVMNVSMHGGTVSYDIEGLYAMTRVEGTVSTTGFSVVRKATPKGDKALSVTMKVDGKRTGDCATK
;
A
#
# COMPACT_ATOMS: atom_id res chain seq x y z
N MET A 1 62.01 -4.10 -36.44
CA MET A 1 60.78 -3.45 -36.91
C MET A 1 59.77 -3.43 -35.77
N LYS A 2 59.10 -2.29 -35.60
CA LYS A 2 57.98 -1.99 -34.68
C LYS A 2 56.83 -2.99 -34.80
N VAL A 3 56.08 -3.17 -33.70
CA VAL A 3 54.61 -3.11 -33.49
C VAL A 3 54.38 -3.81 -32.12
N GLY A 4 53.95 -3.23 -31.01
CA GLY A 4 53.06 -2.09 -30.80
C GLY A 4 51.61 -2.55 -30.75
N MET A 5 51.17 -3.21 -29.66
CA MET A 5 49.75 -3.51 -29.49
C MET A 5 49.36 -3.52 -28.01
N GLY A 6 48.93 -2.36 -27.53
CA GLY A 6 48.15 -2.24 -26.30
C GLY A 6 46.67 -2.48 -26.60
N LEU A 7 45.99 -3.23 -25.75
CA LEU A 7 44.53 -3.32 -25.66
C LEU A 7 44.21 -3.66 -24.20
N CYS A 8 43.68 -2.71 -23.43
CA CYS A 8 42.27 -2.38 -23.27
C CYS A 8 41.82 -2.83 -21.87
N VAL A 9 42.02 -1.94 -20.89
CA VAL A 9 41.38 -2.03 -19.58
C VAL A 9 39.89 -1.76 -19.81
N ILE A 10 39.08 -2.81 -19.81
CA ILE A 10 37.63 -2.68 -19.81
C ILE A 10 37.25 -2.28 -18.39
N ALA A 11 37.16 -0.97 -18.14
CA ALA A 11 36.54 -0.43 -16.94
C ALA A 11 35.04 -0.77 -17.01
N GLY A 12 34.65 -1.85 -16.35
CA GLY A 12 33.26 -2.22 -16.17
C GLY A 12 32.55 -1.14 -15.36
N ILE A 13 31.81 -0.28 -16.04
CA ILE A 13 30.82 0.60 -15.43
C ILE A 13 29.74 -0.32 -14.88
N LEU A 14 29.85 -0.65 -13.59
CA LEU A 14 28.74 -1.21 -12.82
C LEU A 14 27.65 -0.14 -12.80
N SER A 15 26.73 -0.24 -13.76
CA SER A 15 25.45 0.47 -13.71
C SER A 15 24.72 0.03 -12.44
N ALA A 16 24.92 0.77 -11.36
CA ALA A 16 24.08 0.69 -10.18
C ALA A 16 22.68 1.10 -10.62
N ALA A 17 21.83 0.11 -10.91
CA ALA A 17 20.41 0.38 -11.12
C ALA A 17 19.91 1.14 -9.88
N PRO A 18 19.20 2.27 -10.06
CA PRO A 18 18.62 2.96 -8.92
C PRO A 18 17.70 1.97 -8.21
N LEU A 19 17.98 1.73 -6.92
CA LEU A 19 17.01 1.12 -6.02
C LEU A 19 15.79 2.04 -6.06
N VAL A 20 14.77 1.63 -6.82
CA VAL A 20 13.44 2.23 -6.76
C VAL A 20 12.95 1.98 -5.35
N ARG A 21 13.26 2.92 -4.45
CA ARG A 21 12.75 2.93 -3.09
C ARG A 21 11.25 3.15 -3.24
N ALA A 22 10.45 2.14 -2.89
CA ALA A 22 9.00 2.27 -2.86
C ALA A 22 8.65 3.55 -2.11
N GLU A 23 7.76 4.36 -2.68
CA GLU A 23 7.33 5.60 -2.04
C GLU A 23 6.75 5.26 -0.67
N ALA A 24 7.37 5.78 0.38
CA ALA A 24 6.88 5.59 1.73
C ALA A 24 5.54 6.30 1.87
N VAL A 25 4.60 5.69 2.59
CA VAL A 25 3.31 6.32 2.85
C VAL A 25 3.53 7.61 3.66
N PRO A 26 3.03 8.77 3.20
CA PRO A 26 3.32 10.08 3.82
C PRO A 26 2.46 10.33 5.07
N LEU A 27 2.51 9.41 6.03
CA LEU A 27 1.85 9.48 7.34
C LEU A 27 2.89 9.57 8.45
N LYS A 28 2.53 10.25 9.54
CA LYS A 28 3.30 10.24 10.77
C LYS A 28 3.02 8.94 11.55
N PRO A 29 4.04 8.20 12.00
CA PRO A 29 3.83 7.08 12.92
C PRO A 29 3.01 7.49 14.16
N GLY A 30 2.21 6.56 14.67
CA GLY A 30 1.37 6.79 15.84
C GLY A 30 0.16 5.87 15.89
N GLU A 31 -0.68 6.13 16.88
CA GLU A 31 -1.97 5.48 17.01
C GLU A 31 -2.98 6.13 16.08
N TYR A 32 -3.79 5.31 15.40
CA TYR A 32 -4.84 5.72 14.49
C TYR A 32 -6.16 5.05 14.85
N GLN A 33 -7.22 5.83 14.89
CA GLN A 33 -8.59 5.33 14.80
C GLN A 33 -8.92 5.14 13.31
N VAL A 34 -9.35 3.94 12.95
CA VAL A 34 -9.64 3.53 11.57
C VAL A 34 -11.05 3.00 11.51
N THR A 35 -11.85 3.58 10.62
CA THR A 35 -13.24 3.18 10.35
C THR A 35 -13.31 2.59 8.95
N ALA A 36 -14.02 1.47 8.78
CA ALA A 36 -14.37 0.96 7.47
C ALA A 36 -15.87 0.80 7.29
N VAL A 37 -16.32 1.04 6.06
CA VAL A 37 -17.67 0.76 5.59
C VAL A 37 -17.54 -0.12 4.36
N THR A 38 -18.16 -1.30 4.41
CA THR A 38 -18.16 -2.24 3.28
C THR A 38 -19.47 -2.13 2.53
N GLU A 39 -19.40 -1.87 1.24
CA GLU A 39 -20.53 -1.85 0.32
C GLU A 39 -20.44 -3.08 -0.60
N SER A 40 -21.52 -3.84 -0.63
CA SER A 40 -21.67 -4.92 -1.60
C SER A 40 -22.17 -4.38 -2.94
N SER A 41 -21.99 -5.14 -4.02
CA SER A 41 -22.46 -4.74 -5.36
C SER A 41 -23.98 -4.60 -5.48
N SER A 42 -24.77 -5.04 -4.49
CA SER A 42 -26.22 -4.79 -4.41
C SER A 42 -26.57 -3.41 -3.85
N GLY A 43 -25.58 -2.61 -3.46
CA GLY A 43 -25.76 -1.26 -2.91
C GLY A 43 -26.07 -1.24 -1.41
N GLU A 44 -26.08 -2.40 -0.74
CA GLU A 44 -26.24 -2.46 0.70
C GLU A 44 -24.91 -2.12 1.38
N ALA A 45 -24.89 -0.99 2.08
CA ALA A 45 -23.78 -0.58 2.93
C ALA A 45 -23.87 -1.28 4.29
N GLY A 46 -22.83 -2.02 4.64
CA GLY A 46 -22.66 -2.57 5.97
C GLY A 46 -22.51 -1.48 7.03
N LYS A 47 -22.69 -1.86 8.29
CA LYS A 47 -22.47 -0.93 9.42
C LYS A 47 -20.99 -0.49 9.45
N PRO A 48 -20.71 0.79 9.75
CA PRO A 48 -19.35 1.22 10.01
C PRO A 48 -18.74 0.41 11.15
N ASP A 49 -17.54 -0.08 10.94
CA ASP A 49 -16.75 -0.79 11.95
C ASP A 49 -15.47 0.00 12.22
N THR A 50 -15.19 0.26 13.49
CA THR A 50 -14.15 1.22 13.93
C THR A 50 -13.24 0.59 14.96
N HIS A 51 -11.93 0.66 14.72
CA HIS A 51 -10.92 0.18 15.64
C HIS A 51 -9.75 1.14 15.75
N THR A 52 -8.95 0.94 16.79
CA THR A 52 -7.68 1.63 16.97
C THR A 52 -6.52 0.71 16.65
N ARG A 53 -5.50 1.20 15.95
CA ARG A 53 -4.25 0.47 15.70
C ARG A 53 -3.02 1.36 15.71
N CYS A 54 -1.86 0.77 16.00
CA CYS A 54 -0.58 1.44 15.89
C CYS A 54 -0.03 1.33 14.45
N VAL A 55 0.24 2.47 13.82
CA VAL A 55 0.99 2.58 12.57
C VAL A 55 2.43 2.94 12.92
N LYS A 56 3.35 2.00 12.71
CA LYS A 56 4.78 2.17 12.95
C LYS A 56 5.52 2.48 11.66
N GLU A 57 6.77 2.90 11.78
CA GLU A 57 7.60 3.29 10.63
C GLU A 57 7.78 2.13 9.64
N GLU A 58 7.93 0.90 10.11
CA GLU A 58 8.03 -0.29 9.26
C GLU A 58 6.75 -0.56 8.44
N HIS A 59 5.58 -0.09 8.89
CA HIS A 59 4.34 -0.23 8.14
C HIS A 59 4.28 0.72 6.95
N LEU A 60 4.96 1.88 7.02
CA LEU A 60 4.92 2.91 5.99
C LEU A 60 5.64 2.49 4.70
N ALA A 61 6.44 1.43 4.73
CA ALA A 61 7.08 0.85 3.56
C ALA A 61 6.11 0.04 2.66
N ASN A 62 4.90 -0.27 3.15
CA ASN A 62 3.89 -1.02 2.40
C ASN A 62 2.52 -0.33 2.52
N PRO A 63 1.98 0.27 1.45
CA PRO A 63 0.69 0.95 1.51
C PRO A 63 -0.46 0.03 1.93
N ASP A 64 -0.41 -1.26 1.61
CA ASP A 64 -1.46 -2.19 2.05
C ASP A 64 -1.40 -2.48 3.56
N ALA A 65 -0.22 -2.38 4.20
CA ALA A 65 -0.12 -2.48 5.66
C ALA A 65 -0.80 -1.30 6.38
N VAL A 66 -0.97 -0.17 5.68
CA VAL A 66 -1.55 1.06 6.23
C VAL A 66 -3.02 1.24 5.86
N PHE A 67 -3.39 0.94 4.62
CA PHE A 67 -4.71 1.26 4.08
C PHE A 67 -5.68 0.07 4.10
N ASN A 68 -5.23 -1.10 4.51
CA ASN A 68 -6.10 -2.26 4.71
C ASN A 68 -6.80 -2.17 6.06
N TYR A 69 -8.12 -2.34 6.06
CA TYR A 69 -8.91 -2.33 7.29
C TYR A 69 -8.58 -3.51 8.21
N TYR A 70 -8.44 -4.71 7.66
CA TYR A 70 -8.22 -5.96 8.39
C TYR A 70 -6.87 -6.06 9.12
N ALA A 71 -6.01 -5.04 9.00
CA ALA A 71 -4.74 -4.92 9.70
C ALA A 71 -4.92 -4.53 11.19
N LEU A 72 -5.75 -5.24 11.93
CA LEU A 72 -5.84 -5.13 13.39
C LEU A 72 -4.72 -5.98 14.01
N ASN A 73 -3.66 -5.31 14.50
CA ASN A 73 -2.56 -5.84 15.33
C ASN A 73 -1.80 -7.10 14.86
N GLY A 74 -1.99 -7.58 13.62
CA GLY A 74 -1.36 -8.81 13.14
C GLY A 74 -1.35 -8.98 11.63
N PHE A 75 -1.24 -7.88 10.87
CA PHE A 75 -1.14 -7.95 9.42
C PHE A 75 0.05 -8.82 9.01
N LYS A 76 -0.26 -9.96 8.39
CA LYS A 76 0.68 -10.69 7.55
C LYS A 76 0.23 -10.43 6.12
N PRO A 77 1.03 -9.71 5.30
CA PRO A 77 0.74 -9.63 3.89
C PRO A 77 0.58 -11.06 3.37
N ASN A 78 -0.53 -11.34 2.68
CA ASN A 78 -0.63 -12.61 1.97
C ASN A 78 0.52 -12.60 0.94
N PRO A 79 1.50 -13.51 1.00
CA PRO A 79 2.62 -13.50 0.07
C PRO A 79 2.15 -13.69 -1.39
N ALA A 80 0.93 -14.18 -1.61
CA ALA A 80 0.30 -14.26 -2.92
C ALA A 80 -0.32 -12.94 -3.42
N ASN A 81 -0.35 -11.90 -2.59
CA ASN A 81 -0.84 -10.58 -2.97
C ASN A 81 0.33 -9.66 -3.32
N LYS A 82 0.33 -9.11 -4.53
CA LYS A 82 1.36 -8.21 -5.03
C LYS A 82 0.84 -6.78 -5.13
N VAL A 83 1.46 -5.87 -4.38
CA VAL A 83 1.21 -4.43 -4.51
C VAL A 83 1.94 -3.91 -5.75
N MET A 84 1.24 -3.20 -6.62
CA MET A 84 1.77 -2.67 -7.88
C MET A 84 1.22 -1.27 -8.17
N ASN A 85 1.82 -0.59 -9.16
CA ASN A 85 1.35 0.72 -9.68
C ASN A 85 1.15 1.77 -8.57
N VAL A 86 2.04 1.78 -7.59
CA VAL A 86 1.99 2.70 -6.45
C VAL A 86 2.27 4.13 -6.92
N SER A 87 1.37 5.04 -6.59
CA SER A 87 1.50 6.48 -6.78
C SER A 87 1.03 7.19 -5.52
N MET A 88 1.92 7.97 -4.89
CA MET A 88 1.63 8.73 -3.68
C MET A 88 2.16 10.16 -3.79
N HIS A 89 1.43 11.01 -4.50
CA HIS A 89 1.82 12.40 -4.75
C HIS A 89 0.67 13.38 -4.52
N GLY A 90 0.99 14.60 -4.09
CA GLY A 90 0.01 15.69 -3.97
C GLY A 90 -1.14 15.41 -3.00
N GLY A 91 -0.92 14.59 -1.98
CA GLY A 91 -1.96 14.17 -1.04
C GLY A 91 -2.95 13.13 -1.60
N THR A 92 -2.66 12.58 -2.77
CA THR A 92 -3.41 11.47 -3.37
C THR A 92 -2.66 10.16 -3.21
N VAL A 93 -3.40 9.06 -3.13
CA VAL A 93 -2.86 7.70 -3.15
C VAL A 93 -3.61 6.88 -4.18
N SER A 94 -2.87 6.12 -4.97
CA SER A 94 -3.42 5.11 -5.87
C SER A 94 -2.47 3.93 -5.98
N TYR A 95 -2.99 2.71 -5.92
CA TYR A 95 -2.23 1.49 -6.20
C TYR A 95 -3.18 0.32 -6.48
N ASP A 96 -2.60 -0.75 -7.02
CA ASP A 96 -3.31 -2.01 -7.25
C ASP A 96 -2.75 -3.11 -6.35
N ILE A 97 -3.61 -4.03 -5.95
CA ILE A 97 -3.24 -5.28 -5.29
C ILE A 97 -3.69 -6.40 -6.20
N GLU A 98 -2.74 -7.09 -6.80
CA GLU A 98 -3.00 -8.33 -7.50
C GLU A 98 -3.05 -9.49 -6.50
N GLY A 99 -4.23 -10.07 -6.29
CA GLY A 99 -4.41 -11.31 -5.53
C GLY A 99 -4.74 -12.50 -6.42
N LEU A 100 -4.78 -13.69 -5.81
CA LEU A 100 -5.09 -14.95 -6.49
C LEU A 100 -6.50 -14.94 -7.14
N TYR A 101 -7.49 -14.38 -6.43
CA TYR A 101 -8.90 -14.44 -6.84
C TYR A 101 -9.49 -13.09 -7.28
N ALA A 102 -8.79 -11.98 -7.03
CA ALA A 102 -9.30 -10.64 -7.29
C ALA A 102 -8.17 -9.65 -7.57
N MET A 103 -8.48 -8.63 -8.35
CA MET A 103 -7.71 -7.40 -8.47
C MET A 103 -8.35 -6.34 -7.58
N THR A 104 -7.59 -5.74 -6.67
CA THR A 104 -8.10 -4.66 -5.82
C THR A 104 -7.48 -3.34 -6.24
N ARG A 105 -8.33 -2.38 -6.64
CA ARG A 105 -7.93 -0.99 -6.86
C ARG A 105 -8.06 -0.23 -5.55
N VAL A 106 -7.02 0.50 -5.15
CA VAL A 106 -7.07 1.38 -3.98
C VAL A 106 -6.79 2.80 -4.41
N GLU A 107 -7.69 3.71 -4.09
CA GLU A 107 -7.60 5.14 -4.45
C GLU A 107 -8.11 6.02 -3.32
N GLY A 108 -7.53 7.20 -3.15
CA GLY A 108 -8.03 8.15 -2.18
C GLY A 108 -7.06 9.26 -1.84
N THR A 109 -7.19 9.78 -0.63
CA THR A 109 -6.36 10.87 -0.11
C THR A 109 -5.56 10.44 1.11
N VAL A 110 -4.39 11.05 1.26
CA VAL A 110 -3.49 10.86 2.38
C VAL A 110 -2.88 12.19 2.78
N SER A 111 -2.78 12.41 4.08
CA SER A 111 -2.14 13.55 4.71
C SER A 111 -1.23 13.05 5.82
N THR A 112 -0.45 13.93 6.44
CA THR A 112 0.45 13.55 7.55
C THR A 112 -0.25 12.85 8.71
N THR A 113 -1.53 13.13 8.98
CA THR A 113 -2.24 12.62 10.17
C THR A 113 -3.53 11.87 9.86
N GLY A 114 -3.80 11.58 8.59
CA GLY A 114 -5.01 10.86 8.22
C GLY A 114 -5.10 10.51 6.75
N PHE A 115 -6.03 9.61 6.44
CA PHE A 115 -6.27 9.11 5.10
C PHE A 115 -7.75 8.78 4.92
N SER A 116 -8.20 8.77 3.67
CA SER A 116 -9.51 8.30 3.25
C SER A 116 -9.34 7.59 1.92
N VAL A 117 -9.52 6.27 1.90
CA VAL A 117 -9.33 5.45 0.70
C VAL A 117 -10.54 4.60 0.40
N VAL A 118 -10.76 4.33 -0.87
CA VAL A 118 -11.71 3.35 -1.37
C VAL A 118 -10.92 2.17 -1.92
N ARG A 119 -11.26 0.97 -1.46
CA ARG A 119 -10.71 -0.30 -1.92
C ARG A 119 -11.79 -1.04 -2.68
N LYS A 120 -11.63 -1.20 -3.98
CA LYS A 120 -12.57 -1.93 -4.83
C LYS A 120 -11.94 -3.25 -5.28
N ALA A 121 -12.43 -4.36 -4.72
CA ALA A 121 -12.03 -5.70 -5.11
C ALA A 121 -12.92 -6.20 -6.26
N THR A 122 -12.30 -6.45 -7.40
CA THR A 122 -12.93 -7.03 -8.60
C THR A 122 -12.46 -8.48 -8.75
N PRO A 123 -13.34 -9.48 -8.66
CA PRO A 123 -12.96 -10.87 -8.82
C PRO A 123 -12.46 -11.17 -10.24
N LYS A 124 -11.50 -12.08 -10.37
CA LYS A 124 -10.92 -12.51 -11.65
C LYS A 124 -11.81 -13.52 -12.41
N GLY A 125 -12.98 -13.87 -11.89
CA GLY A 125 -13.93 -14.80 -12.51
C GLY A 125 -15.36 -14.25 -12.57
N ASP A 126 -16.16 -14.79 -13.48
CA ASP A 126 -17.41 -14.16 -13.96
C ASP A 126 -18.61 -14.19 -12.99
N LYS A 127 -18.50 -14.86 -11.85
CA LYS A 127 -19.66 -15.14 -10.96
C LYS A 127 -19.58 -14.54 -9.56
N ALA A 128 -18.51 -13.81 -9.24
CA ALA A 128 -18.36 -13.21 -7.91
C ALA A 128 -18.71 -11.72 -7.91
N LEU A 129 -19.32 -11.27 -6.82
CA LEU A 129 -19.70 -9.87 -6.62
C LEU A 129 -18.45 -9.03 -6.32
N SER A 130 -18.38 -7.83 -6.89
CA SER A 130 -17.38 -6.85 -6.50
C SER A 130 -17.67 -6.31 -5.10
N VAL A 131 -16.64 -6.11 -4.30
CA VAL A 131 -16.75 -5.54 -2.96
C VAL A 131 -16.03 -4.20 -2.94
N THR A 132 -16.72 -3.17 -2.48
CA THR A 132 -16.13 -1.85 -2.25
C THR A 132 -16.01 -1.61 -0.75
N MET A 133 -14.87 -1.15 -0.28
CA MET A 133 -14.67 -0.81 1.12
C MET A 133 -14.06 0.58 1.21
N LYS A 134 -14.76 1.49 1.88
CA LYS A 134 -14.21 2.78 2.25
C LYS A 134 -13.50 2.63 3.59
N VAL A 135 -12.28 3.16 3.70
CA VAL A 135 -11.46 3.12 4.91
C VAL A 135 -10.97 4.53 5.22
N ASP A 136 -11.39 5.05 6.37
CA ASP A 136 -11.01 6.36 6.88
C ASP A 136 -10.12 6.17 8.11
N GLY A 137 -9.00 6.88 8.17
CA GLY A 137 -8.06 6.80 9.29
C GLY A 137 -7.65 8.17 9.80
N LYS A 138 -7.66 8.34 11.12
CA LYS A 138 -7.22 9.57 11.79
C LYS A 138 -6.29 9.24 12.94
N ARG A 139 -5.15 9.94 13.00
CA ARG A 139 -4.19 9.82 14.10
C ARG A 139 -4.81 10.31 15.41
N THR A 140 -4.74 9.51 16.45
CA THR A 140 -5.23 9.81 17.81
C THR A 140 -4.12 10.17 18.77
N GLY A 141 -2.87 9.73 18.52
CA GLY A 141 -1.76 9.96 19.42
C GLY A 141 -0.50 9.21 19.02
N ASP A 142 0.42 9.08 19.97
CA ASP A 142 1.56 8.18 19.85
C ASP A 142 1.13 6.75 20.20
N CYS A 143 1.81 5.75 19.65
CA CYS A 143 1.54 4.37 20.05
C CYS A 143 1.93 4.15 21.51
N ALA A 144 1.13 3.38 22.24
CA ALA A 144 1.52 2.94 23.57
C ALA A 144 2.84 2.15 23.53
N THR A 145 3.78 2.51 24.40
CA THR A 145 4.95 1.72 24.72
C THR A 145 4.47 0.53 25.55
N LYS A 146 4.35 -0.64 24.93
CA LYS A 146 4.19 -1.91 25.67
C LYS A 146 5.54 -2.48 26.01
#